data_AF-A0A7K0CRT9-F1
#
_entry.id   AF-A0A7K0CRT9-F1
#
_cell.length_a   1.000
_cell.length_b   1.000
_cell.length_c   1.000
_cell.angle_alpha   90.00
_cell.angle_beta   90.00
_cell.angle_gamma   90.00
#
_symmetry.space_group_name_H-M   'P 1'
#
loop_
_entity.id
_entity.type
_entity.pdbx_description
1 polymer ?
#
loop_
_entity_poly.entity_id
_entity_poly.type
_entity_poly.pdbx_seq_one_letter_code
_entity_poly.pdbx_strand_id
1 'polypeptide(L)'
;MERTDDGHYRLRLSRQQQAMVYECLVFARDSDEEEAIVYTGSGRQPLATLAARLSPQSGETAWTLTPGELHTVYATLIFAVTELYTEEDFHTRIGWYKENAVALARDITRQLRGGGIA
;
A
#
# COMPACT_ATOMS: atom_id res chain seq x y z
N MET A 1 -5.53 11.36 6.94
CA MET A 1 -6.51 10.31 6.61
C MET A 1 -7.73 10.56 7.46
N GLU A 2 -8.90 10.23 6.92
CA GLU A 2 -10.19 10.52 7.52
C GLU A 2 -11.01 9.24 7.49
N ARG A 3 -11.70 8.90 8.60
CA ARG A 3 -12.67 7.82 8.61
C ARG A 3 -14.01 8.37 8.13
N THR A 4 -14.67 7.66 7.22
CA THR A 4 -15.99 8.04 6.71
C THR A 4 -17.11 7.38 7.52
N ASP A 5 -18.33 7.91 7.45
CA ASP A 5 -19.48 7.42 8.23
C ASP A 5 -19.85 5.96 7.92
N ASP A 6 -19.55 5.49 6.72
CA ASP A 6 -19.76 4.12 6.25
C ASP A 6 -18.61 3.16 6.63
N GLY A 7 -17.64 3.61 7.44
CA GLY A 7 -16.56 2.79 7.98
C GLY A 7 -15.34 2.63 7.06
N HIS A 8 -15.29 3.33 5.93
CA HIS A 8 -14.09 3.39 5.06
C HIS A 8 -13.06 4.41 5.57
N TYR A 9 -11.90 4.42 4.93
CA TYR A 9 -10.82 5.36 5.15
C TYR A 9 -10.52 6.12 3.87
N ARG A 10 -10.53 7.46 3.96
CA ARG A 10 -10.08 8.35 2.90
C ARG A 10 -8.60 8.68 3.09
N LEU A 11 -7.75 8.09 2.27
CA LEU A 11 -6.30 8.27 2.27
C LEU A 11 -5.89 9.25 1.16
N ARG A 12 -5.29 10.39 1.54
CA ARG A 12 -4.75 11.38 0.60
C ARG A 12 -3.24 11.17 0.48
N LEU A 13 -2.77 10.88 -0.71
CA LEU A 13 -1.37 10.62 -1.03
C LEU A 13 -0.92 11.56 -2.15
N SER A 14 0.35 11.94 -2.12
CA SER A 14 0.99 12.56 -3.29
C SER A 14 1.07 11.56 -4.45
N ARG A 15 1.19 12.04 -5.69
CA ARG A 15 1.36 11.16 -6.88
C ARG A 15 2.56 10.21 -6.74
N GLN A 16 3.62 10.66 -6.09
CA GLN A 16 4.81 9.84 -5.84
C GLN A 16 4.52 8.68 -4.86
N GLN A 17 3.82 8.98 -3.76
CA GLN A 17 3.38 7.95 -2.81
C GLN A 17 2.37 6.97 -3.45
N GLN A 18 1.47 7.47 -4.31
CA GLN A 18 0.55 6.61 -5.06
C GLN A 18 1.29 5.65 -5.98
N ALA A 19 2.27 6.16 -6.74
CA ALA A 19 3.10 5.33 -7.61
C ALA A 19 3.88 4.27 -6.81
N MET A 20 4.48 4.64 -5.69
CA MET A 20 5.18 3.68 -4.84
C MET A 20 4.27 2.57 -4.30
N VAL A 21 3.06 2.92 -3.82
CA VAL A 21 2.08 1.91 -3.36
C VAL A 21 1.66 1.00 -4.51
N TYR A 22 1.44 1.57 -5.70
CA TYR A 22 1.09 0.81 -6.89
C TYR A 22 2.18 -0.21 -7.26
N GLU A 23 3.44 0.21 -7.29
CA GLU A 23 4.56 -0.70 -7.55
C GLU A 23 4.70 -1.78 -6.47
N CYS A 24 4.47 -1.46 -5.19
CA CYS A 24 4.46 -2.46 -4.12
C CYS A 24 3.30 -3.46 -4.24
N LEU A 25 2.11 -3.01 -4.68
CA LEU A 25 0.97 -3.88 -4.97
C LEU A 25 1.26 -4.82 -6.15
N VAL A 26 1.85 -4.29 -7.22
CA VAL A 26 2.26 -5.06 -8.40
C VAL A 26 3.33 -6.08 -8.03
N PHE A 27 4.34 -5.68 -7.25
CA PHE A 27 5.36 -6.56 -6.74
C PHE A 27 4.77 -7.70 -5.91
N ALA A 28 3.88 -7.40 -4.95
CA ALA A 28 3.22 -8.43 -4.15
C ALA A 28 2.36 -9.38 -4.99
N ARG A 29 1.64 -8.86 -5.99
CA ARG A 29 0.85 -9.67 -6.94
C ARG A 29 1.73 -10.65 -7.72
N ASP A 30 2.93 -10.22 -8.11
CA ASP A 30 3.83 -10.98 -8.98
C ASP A 30 4.80 -11.88 -8.22
N SER A 31 4.88 -11.73 -6.90
CA SER A 31 5.67 -12.57 -5.99
C SER A 31 5.04 -13.95 -5.78
N ASP A 32 5.68 -14.77 -4.93
CA ASP A 32 5.09 -16.01 -4.46
C ASP A 32 3.74 -15.74 -3.78
N GLU A 33 2.71 -16.51 -4.16
CA GLU A 33 1.35 -16.23 -3.74
C GLU A 33 1.11 -16.62 -2.27
N GLU A 34 1.73 -17.69 -1.78
CA GLU A 34 1.54 -18.11 -0.39
C GLU A 34 2.18 -17.09 0.56
N GLU A 35 3.39 -16.62 0.25
CA GLU A 35 4.06 -15.57 1.01
C GLU A 35 3.29 -14.24 0.95
N ALA A 36 2.85 -13.81 -0.23
CA ALA A 36 2.07 -12.59 -0.38
C ALA A 36 0.73 -12.66 0.40
N ILE A 37 0.07 -13.82 0.42
CA ILE A 37 -1.16 -14.03 1.21
C ILE A 37 -0.87 -13.92 2.71
N VAL A 38 0.23 -14.53 3.20
CA VAL A 38 0.60 -14.47 4.62
C VAL A 38 0.78 -13.02 5.10
N TYR A 39 1.40 -12.17 4.29
CA TYR A 39 1.59 -10.76 4.65
C TYR A 39 0.34 -9.91 4.47
N THR A 40 -0.31 -10.02 3.31
CA THR A 40 -1.33 -9.06 2.86
C THR A 40 -2.77 -9.48 3.16
N GLY A 41 -2.97 -10.75 3.53
CA GLY A 41 -4.28 -11.38 3.62
C GLY A 41 -4.99 -11.51 2.27
N SER A 42 -4.30 -11.26 1.15
CA SER A 42 -4.87 -11.16 -0.19
C SER A 42 -4.09 -11.99 -1.20
N GLY A 43 -4.80 -12.80 -1.98
CA GLY A 43 -4.21 -13.54 -3.10
C GLY A 43 -3.97 -12.67 -4.34
N ARG A 44 -3.46 -13.29 -5.41
CA ARG A 44 -3.08 -12.59 -6.64
C ARG A 44 -4.21 -11.76 -7.24
N GLN A 45 -5.41 -12.32 -7.32
CA GLN A 45 -6.56 -11.66 -7.98
C GLN A 45 -7.08 -10.43 -7.20
N PRO A 46 -7.31 -10.49 -5.87
CA PRO A 46 -7.61 -9.30 -5.08
C PRO A 46 -6.53 -8.21 -5.17
N LEU A 47 -5.24 -8.58 -5.12
CA LEU A 47 -4.13 -7.62 -5.27
C LEU A 47 -4.15 -6.94 -6.65
N ALA A 48 -4.36 -7.70 -7.73
CA ALA A 48 -4.49 -7.18 -9.08
C ALA A 48 -5.67 -6.20 -9.22
N THR A 49 -6.82 -6.55 -8.62
CA THR A 49 -8.03 -5.71 -8.62
C THR A 49 -7.77 -4.40 -7.89
N LEU A 50 -7.14 -4.47 -6.72
CA LEU A 50 -6.79 -3.29 -5.92
C LEU A 50 -5.78 -2.40 -6.66
N ALA A 51 -4.73 -2.98 -7.25
CA ALA A 51 -3.72 -2.24 -8.02
C ALA A 51 -4.33 -1.50 -9.21
N ALA A 52 -5.25 -2.13 -9.95
CA ALA A 52 -5.94 -1.50 -11.07
C ALA A 52 -6.76 -0.29 -10.62
N ARG A 53 -7.49 -0.41 -9.50
CA ARG A 53 -8.31 0.67 -8.94
C ARG A 53 -7.46 1.82 -8.40
N LEU A 54 -6.34 1.50 -7.74
CA LEU A 54 -5.44 2.49 -7.13
C LEU A 54 -4.33 2.96 -8.09
N SER A 55 -4.46 2.70 -9.38
CA SER A 55 -3.48 3.13 -10.37
C SER A 55 -3.27 4.65 -10.30
N PRO A 56 -2.01 5.15 -10.30
CA PRO A 56 -1.73 6.59 -10.36
C PRO A 56 -2.30 7.28 -11.60
N GLN A 57 -2.64 6.50 -12.64
CA GLN A 57 -3.24 6.99 -13.88
C GLN A 57 -4.75 7.31 -13.74
N SER A 58 -5.40 6.90 -12.65
CA SER A 58 -6.81 7.22 -12.41
C SER A 58 -7.07 8.72 -12.23
N GLY A 59 -6.03 9.49 -11.87
CA GLY A 59 -6.14 10.91 -11.58
C GLY A 59 -6.77 11.24 -10.23
N GLU A 60 -7.13 10.22 -9.44
CA GLU A 60 -7.70 10.40 -8.11
C GLU A 60 -6.67 10.99 -7.14
N THR A 61 -7.09 11.98 -6.36
CA THR A 61 -6.24 12.64 -5.34
C THR A 61 -6.42 12.05 -3.95
N ALA A 62 -7.42 11.19 -3.77
CA ALA A 62 -7.72 10.51 -2.53
C ALA A 62 -8.32 9.13 -2.82
N TRP A 63 -7.86 8.12 -2.12
CA TRP A 63 -8.41 6.77 -2.20
C TRP A 63 -9.39 6.53 -1.07
N THR A 64 -10.55 5.96 -1.38
CA THR A 64 -11.49 5.47 -0.38
C THR A 64 -11.28 3.96 -0.25
N LEU A 65 -10.85 3.51 0.92
CA LEU A 65 -10.43 2.14 1.17
C LEU A 65 -11.26 1.52 2.28
N THR A 66 -11.67 0.28 2.11
CA THR A 66 -12.18 -0.52 3.24
C THR A 66 -11.06 -0.74 4.27
N PRO A 67 -11.37 -1.13 5.52
CA PRO A 67 -10.34 -1.51 6.48
C PRO A 67 -9.41 -2.61 5.96
N GLY A 68 -9.96 -3.59 5.23
CA GLY A 68 -9.18 -4.66 4.61
C GLY A 68 -8.24 -4.14 3.53
N GLU A 69 -8.71 -3.28 2.64
CA GLU A 69 -7.87 -2.70 1.58
C GLU A 69 -6.79 -1.77 2.14
N LEU A 70 -7.09 -1.01 3.20
CA LEU A 70 -6.09 -0.20 3.89
C LEU A 70 -5.01 -1.08 4.53
N HIS A 71 -5.40 -2.21 5.15
CA HIS A 71 -4.45 -3.20 5.64
C HIS A 71 -3.61 -3.76 4.51
N THR A 72 -4.20 -4.16 3.37
CA THR A 72 -3.48 -4.66 2.20
C THR A 72 -2.45 -3.64 1.70
N VAL A 73 -2.82 -2.36 1.56
CA VAL A 73 -1.88 -1.28 1.16
C VAL A 73 -0.73 -1.15 2.15
N TYR A 74 -1.00 -1.17 3.45
CA TYR A 74 0.05 -1.13 4.46
C TYR A 74 0.95 -2.37 4.38
N ALA A 75 0.35 -3.55 4.26
CA ALA A 75 1.04 -4.82 4.26
C ALA A 75 1.93 -5.01 3.04
N THR A 76 1.53 -4.54 1.85
CA THR A 76 2.38 -4.63 0.65
C THR A 76 3.63 -3.75 0.74
N LEU A 77 3.55 -2.60 1.41
CA LEU A 77 4.74 -1.79 1.71
C LEU A 77 5.71 -2.57 2.60
N ILE A 78 5.20 -3.23 3.65
CA ILE A 78 6.03 -4.02 4.56
C ILE A 78 6.57 -5.28 3.89
N PHE A 79 5.77 -5.95 3.07
CA PHE A 79 6.16 -7.12 2.29
C PHE A 79 7.31 -6.78 1.36
N ALA A 80 7.18 -5.73 0.54
CA ALA A 80 8.25 -5.30 -0.37
C ALA A 80 9.54 -4.93 0.40
N VAL A 81 9.42 -4.26 1.55
CA VAL A 81 10.56 -3.93 2.42
C VAL A 81 11.23 -5.18 3.01
N THR A 82 10.47 -6.25 3.25
CA THR A 82 10.98 -7.48 3.85
C THR A 82 11.63 -8.39 2.80
N GLU A 83 10.96 -8.58 1.66
CA GLU A 83 11.44 -9.43 0.57
C GLU A 83 12.64 -8.82 -0.17
N LEU A 84 12.59 -7.51 -0.43
CA LEU A 84 13.71 -6.81 -1.08
C LEU A 84 14.68 -6.36 -0.01
N TYR A 85 15.56 -7.28 0.38
CA TYR A 85 16.45 -7.14 1.52
C TYR A 85 17.36 -5.91 1.41
N THR A 86 17.94 -5.68 0.23
CA THR A 86 18.86 -4.54 0.00
C THR A 86 18.15 -3.31 -0.56
N GLU A 87 18.77 -2.14 -0.35
CA GLU A 87 18.31 -0.88 -0.95
C GLU A 87 18.37 -0.94 -2.48
N GLU A 88 19.40 -1.58 -3.03
CA GLU A 88 19.60 -1.71 -4.47
C GLU A 88 18.52 -2.58 -5.12
N ASP A 89 18.17 -3.70 -4.51
CA ASP A 89 17.08 -4.57 -4.97
C ASP A 89 15.74 -3.83 -4.93
N PHE A 90 15.48 -3.13 -3.82
CA PHE A 90 14.26 -2.35 -3.66
C PHE A 90 14.17 -1.26 -4.72
N HIS A 91 15.24 -0.49 -4.92
CA HIS A 91 15.28 0.56 -5.93
C HIS A 91 15.13 0.02 -7.35
N THR A 92 15.79 -1.08 -7.67
CA THR A 92 15.73 -1.69 -9.00
C THR A 92 14.35 -2.25 -9.32
N ARG A 93 13.65 -2.84 -8.34
CA ARG A 93 12.35 -3.49 -8.54
C ARG A 93 11.16 -2.57 -8.37
N ILE A 94 11.21 -1.66 -7.40
CA ILE A 94 10.10 -0.77 -7.04
C ILE A 94 10.29 0.63 -7.62
N GLY A 95 11.52 1.05 -7.91
CA GLY A 95 11.83 2.39 -8.45
C GLY A 95 11.93 3.48 -7.37
N TRP A 96 11.88 3.11 -6.09
CA TRP A 96 11.90 4.04 -4.95
C TRP A 96 12.96 3.63 -3.92
N TYR A 97 13.24 4.49 -2.95
CA TYR A 97 14.07 4.11 -1.79
C TYR A 97 13.21 3.40 -0.75
N LYS A 98 13.75 2.35 -0.13
CA LYS A 98 13.12 1.54 0.91
C LYS A 98 12.67 2.38 2.10
N GLU A 99 13.47 3.38 2.46
CA GLU A 99 13.15 4.35 3.52
C GLU A 99 11.83 5.09 3.26
N ASN A 100 11.50 5.38 2.00
CA ASN A 100 10.25 6.05 1.65
C ASN A 100 9.04 5.14 1.89
N ALA A 101 9.15 3.84 1.57
CA ALA A 101 8.10 2.87 1.83
C ALA A 101 7.86 2.68 3.34
N VAL A 102 8.94 2.58 4.11
CA VAL A 102 8.89 2.52 5.59
C VAL A 102 8.27 3.79 6.18
N ALA A 103 8.66 4.97 5.70
CA ALA A 103 8.11 6.24 6.14
C ALA A 103 6.60 6.32 5.84
N LEU A 104 6.17 5.92 4.64
CA LEU A 104 4.76 5.91 4.27
C LEU A 104 3.95 4.93 5.13
N ALA A 105 4.44 3.71 5.37
CA ALA A 105 3.78 2.73 6.22
C ALA A 105 3.60 3.25 7.67
N ARG A 106 4.63 3.92 8.20
CA ARG A 106 4.57 4.59 9.52
C ARG A 106 3.57 5.74 9.53
N ASP A 107 3.49 6.52 8.45
CA ASP A 107 2.53 7.62 8.35
C ASP A 107 1.09 7.14 8.28
N ILE A 108 0.81 6.04 7.55
CA ILE A 108 -0.52 5.41 7.52
C ILE A 108 -0.95 5.00 8.93
N THR A 109 -0.09 4.28 9.66
CA THR A 109 -0.40 3.82 11.02
C THR A 109 -0.52 4.96 12.03
N ARG A 110 0.29 6.01 11.91
CA ARG A 110 0.17 7.22 12.73
C ARG A 110 -1.17 7.92 12.49
N GLN A 111 -1.57 8.07 11.23
CA GLN A 111 -2.85 8.69 10.88
C GLN A 111 -4.05 7.85 11.34
N LEU A 112 -3.94 6.52 11.33
CA LEU A 112 -4.96 5.63 11.91
C LEU A 112 -5.16 5.90 13.40
N ARG A 113 -4.06 6.06 14.16
CA ARG A 113 -4.10 6.36 15.60
C ARG A 113 -4.65 7.76 15.88
N GLY A 114 -4.28 8.74 15.06
CA GLY A 114 -4.73 10.13 15.20
C GLY A 114 -6.18 10.38 14.77
N GLY A 115 -6.72 9.54 13.89
CA GLY A 115 -8.12 9.61 13.43
C GLY A 115 -9.13 8.86 14.31
N GLY A 116 -8.69 8.35 15.48
CA GLY A 116 -9.51 7.57 16.41
C GLY A 116 -10.37 8.39 17.38
N ILE A 117 -10.55 9.70 17.16
CA ILE A 117 -11.37 10.56 18.03
C ILE A 117 -12.24 11.49 17.19
N ALA A 118 -13.50 11.12 17.03
CA ALA A 118 -14.67 11.98 16.92
C ALA A 118 -15.88 11.16 17.37
#